data_AF-A0A101PFH0-F1
#
_entry.id   AF-A0A101PFH0-F1
#
_cell.length_a   1.000
_cell.length_b   1.000
_cell.length_c   1.000
_cell.angle_alpha   90.00
_cell.angle_beta   90.00
_cell.angle_gamma   90.00
#
_symmetry.space_group_name_H-M   'P 1'
#
loop_
_entity.id
_entity.type
_entity.pdbx_description
1 polymer ?
#
loop_
_entity_poly.entity_id
_entity_poly.type
_entity_poly.pdbx_seq_one_letter_code
_entity_poly.pdbx_strand_id
1 'polypeptide(L)'
;MTDSAPRRVRVRAPELIGKGGWLNTGNTQYTLADLRGRVVVLDFWTFCCINCLHVLDELRELEEKHRDTVVVIGVHSPKFVHEAEHQAVVDAVERYGVEHPVLDDPELATWKQYAVRAWPTLVVIDPEGYVVAQHAGEGHAHAIERLVTELEAEHEAKGTLRRGDGPYVAPEPEPTALRFPGKALSLPSGHVLVSDTTRHQLVELEADGETVVRRIGSGSRGFADGGPLDASFSEPQGLALLDDGSVVVADTVNHALRRLDLATGAVSTLAGTGKQWWQGSATSGPAREVDLSSPWDVALFCGKVWIAMAGVHQLWTYDPVTGTVAVAAGTTNEGLVDGPGAEAWFAQPSGLAATADRLWLADSETSALRWVDLDGQVHTAVGTGLFDFGHRDGAADQALFQHPLGVTALPDGSVAVADTYNHALRRYDPATGEVTTLATDLREPSDAVLDGADIVVVESARHRLTRLRLPEEAVSVESVAHRTRRAATEVAPGRLRLDVIFQAPAGQKLDTRYGPSTRLLVSATPPELLIEGEGADPDLSRELELNPAVTEGVLHVSAMAASCDDDPANPYPACHVHQQDWGVPLRLTEGATDRLPLVLAGMDE
;
A
#
# COMPACT_ATOMS: atom_id res chain seq x y z
N MET A 1 39.59 -9.58 31.29
CA MET A 1 39.70 -9.02 29.93
C MET A 1 38.52 -8.09 29.79
N THR A 2 38.81 -6.80 29.66
CA THR A 2 37.81 -5.73 29.53
C THR A 2 37.07 -5.94 28.22
N ASP A 3 35.79 -6.29 28.33
CA ASP A 3 34.87 -6.37 27.21
C ASP A 3 34.54 -4.94 26.77
N SER A 4 35.43 -4.33 25.99
CA SER A 4 35.16 -3.08 25.30
C SER A 4 34.55 -3.43 23.96
N ALA A 5 33.28 -3.85 23.97
CA ALA A 5 32.43 -3.65 22.79
C ALA A 5 32.58 -2.17 22.38
N PRO A 6 32.89 -1.86 21.12
CA PRO A 6 33.07 -0.48 20.69
C PRO A 6 31.81 0.30 21.08
N ARG A 7 31.99 1.43 21.77
CA ARG A 7 30.90 2.35 22.11
C ARG A 7 30.27 2.78 20.79
N ARG A 8 29.11 2.20 20.46
CA ARG A 8 28.28 2.62 19.32
C ARG A 8 28.11 4.14 19.39
N VAL A 9 28.43 4.82 18.28
CA VAL A 9 28.23 6.26 18.18
C VAL A 9 26.72 6.49 18.30
N ARG A 10 26.28 7.18 19.37
CA ARG A 10 24.86 7.51 19.56
C ARG A 10 24.51 8.67 18.66
N VAL A 11 23.56 8.46 17.74
CA VAL A 11 23.05 9.50 16.84
C VAL A 11 21.88 10.21 17.51
N ARG A 12 21.97 11.53 17.66
CA ARG A 12 20.84 12.34 18.13
C ARG A 12 19.78 12.40 17.04
N ALA A 13 18.52 12.19 17.41
CA ALA A 13 17.40 12.35 16.49
C ALA A 13 17.36 13.81 15.98
N PRO A 14 17.40 14.03 14.65
CA PRO A 14 17.13 15.34 14.06
C PRO A 14 15.75 15.86 14.45
N GLU A 15 15.57 17.18 14.55
CA GLU A 15 14.26 17.74 14.88
C GLU A 15 13.24 17.48 13.76
N LEU A 16 11.98 17.23 14.14
CA LEU A 16 10.91 16.98 13.19
C LEU A 16 10.44 18.28 12.55
N ILE A 17 10.51 18.35 11.22
CA ILE A 17 10.10 19.52 10.44
C ILE A 17 9.16 19.13 9.30
N GLY A 18 7.97 19.71 9.27
CA GLY A 18 6.98 19.49 8.23
C GLY A 18 6.24 20.79 7.94
N LYS A 19 6.23 21.22 6.68
CA LYS A 19 5.60 22.49 6.28
C LYS A 19 4.07 22.46 6.43
N GLY A 20 3.46 21.28 6.32
CA GLY A 20 2.03 21.10 6.54
C GLY A 20 1.63 21.10 8.01
N GLY A 21 2.59 21.01 8.93
CA GLY A 21 2.36 21.05 10.37
C GLY A 21 1.94 19.70 10.95
N TRP A 22 1.23 19.76 12.08
CA TRP A 22 0.79 18.59 12.84
C TRP A 22 -0.72 18.38 12.72
N LEU A 23 -1.12 17.15 12.46
CA LEU A 23 -2.48 16.63 12.53
C LEU A 23 -2.65 15.76 13.77
N ASN A 24 -3.90 15.58 14.21
CA ASN A 24 -4.26 14.81 15.40
C ASN A 24 -3.62 15.30 16.72
N THR A 25 -3.33 16.59 16.83
CA THR A 25 -2.69 17.20 18.03
C THR A 25 -3.51 18.35 18.65
N GLY A 26 -4.76 18.53 18.22
CA GLY A 26 -5.61 19.63 18.68
C GLY A 26 -5.02 21.02 18.38
N ASN A 27 -4.34 21.16 17.23
CA ASN A 27 -3.56 22.34 16.80
C ASN A 27 -2.28 22.62 17.60
N THR A 28 -1.87 21.72 18.48
CA THR A 28 -0.60 21.84 19.21
C THR A 28 0.56 21.45 18.31
N GLN A 29 1.60 22.27 18.28
CA GLN A 29 2.87 21.97 17.60
C GLN A 29 3.80 21.30 18.61
N TYR A 30 4.40 20.17 18.24
CA TYR A 30 5.33 19.43 19.10
C TYR A 30 6.75 19.51 18.56
N THR A 31 7.71 19.48 19.49
CA THR A 31 9.13 19.23 19.23
C THR A 31 9.56 17.92 19.87
N LEU A 32 10.68 17.33 19.44
CA LEU A 32 11.25 16.16 20.11
C LEU A 32 11.59 16.42 21.58
N ALA A 33 11.83 17.68 21.96
CA ALA A 33 12.07 18.06 23.35
C ALA A 33 10.82 17.86 24.23
N ASP A 34 9.63 18.12 23.69
CA ASP A 34 8.35 17.93 24.39
C ASP A 34 8.04 16.46 24.66
N LEU A 35 8.57 15.58 23.81
CA LEU A 35 8.39 14.12 23.89
C LEU A 35 9.48 13.42 24.73
N ARG A 36 10.41 14.17 25.33
CA ARG A 36 11.45 13.57 26.19
C ARG A 36 10.87 12.77 27.33
N GLY A 37 11.46 11.60 27.55
CA GLY A 37 11.00 10.63 28.52
C GLY A 37 10.03 9.58 27.95
N ARG A 38 9.66 9.69 26.67
CA ARG A 38 8.88 8.68 25.93
C ARG A 38 9.76 7.94 24.95
N VAL A 39 9.43 6.69 24.63
CA VAL A 39 9.92 6.08 23.40
C VAL A 39 9.12 6.67 22.24
N VAL A 40 9.79 7.13 21.17
CA VAL A 40 9.11 7.65 19.98
C VAL A 40 9.34 6.71 18.82
N VAL A 41 8.28 6.31 18.13
CA VAL A 41 8.35 5.53 16.90
C VAL A 41 7.88 6.42 15.76
N LEU A 42 8.80 6.79 14.87
CA LEU A 42 8.46 7.50 13.65
C LEU A 42 8.10 6.49 12.57
N ASP A 43 6.95 6.69 11.91
CA ASP A 43 6.54 5.94 10.73
C ASP A 43 6.59 6.86 9.51
N PHE A 44 7.59 6.66 8.64
CA PHE A 44 7.69 7.39 7.37
C PHE A 44 6.81 6.72 6.33
N TRP A 45 5.65 7.32 6.07
CA TRP A 45 4.59 6.69 5.29
C TRP A 45 4.04 7.62 4.21
N THR A 46 3.33 7.04 3.26
CA THR A 46 2.55 7.73 2.23
C THR A 46 1.25 6.96 2.07
N PHE A 47 0.13 7.65 1.87
CA PHE A 47 -1.18 7.01 1.99
C PHE A 47 -1.61 6.21 0.76
N CYS A 48 -0.90 6.32 -0.37
CA CYS A 48 -1.13 5.47 -1.54
C CYS A 48 -0.57 4.05 -1.39
N CYS A 49 0.48 3.86 -0.58
CA CYS A 49 1.28 2.65 -0.57
C CYS A 49 0.67 1.58 0.34
N ILE A 50 0.33 0.41 -0.21
CA ILE A 50 -0.29 -0.68 0.54
C ILE A 50 0.59 -1.19 1.70
N ASN A 51 1.92 -1.20 1.52
CA ASN A 51 2.86 -1.60 2.58
C ASN A 51 2.80 -0.64 3.77
N CYS A 52 2.60 0.67 3.52
CA CYS A 52 2.37 1.64 4.59
C CYS A 52 1.06 1.37 5.32
N LEU A 53 0.00 1.00 4.60
CA LEU A 53 -1.30 0.70 5.20
C LEU A 53 -1.24 -0.56 6.08
N HIS A 54 -0.46 -1.58 5.69
CA HIS A 54 -0.21 -2.74 6.56
C HIS A 54 0.53 -2.34 7.83
N VAL A 55 1.58 -1.51 7.73
CA VAL A 55 2.31 -1.01 8.90
C VAL A 55 1.42 -0.20 9.84
N LEU A 56 0.50 0.63 9.31
CA LEU A 56 -0.49 1.31 10.15
C LEU A 56 -1.32 0.34 10.97
N ASP A 57 -1.74 -0.79 10.40
CA ASP A 57 -2.49 -1.82 11.13
C ASP A 57 -1.60 -2.56 12.16
N GLU A 58 -0.38 -2.94 11.79
CA GLU A 58 0.60 -3.55 12.69
C GLU A 58 0.91 -2.69 13.93
N LEU A 59 1.00 -1.37 13.75
CA LEU A 59 1.33 -0.44 14.83
C LEU A 59 0.19 -0.23 15.85
N ARG A 60 -1.07 -0.55 15.50
CA ARG A 60 -2.22 -0.34 16.41
C ARG A 60 -2.08 -1.12 17.72
N GLU A 61 -1.65 -2.38 17.64
CA GLU A 61 -1.48 -3.22 18.83
C GLU A 61 -0.34 -2.72 19.71
N LEU A 62 0.77 -2.30 19.09
CA LEU A 62 1.91 -1.71 19.79
C LEU A 62 1.49 -0.42 20.52
N GLU A 63 0.78 0.46 19.82
CA GLU A 63 0.29 1.73 20.35
C GLU A 63 -0.63 1.52 21.54
N GLU A 64 -1.65 0.66 21.44
CA GLU A 64 -2.58 0.43 22.55
C GLU A 64 -1.87 -0.19 23.76
N LYS A 65 -0.97 -1.16 23.53
CA LYS A 65 -0.26 -1.86 24.62
C LYS A 65 0.71 -0.96 25.37
N HIS A 66 1.40 -0.06 24.67
CA HIS A 66 2.44 0.81 25.24
C HIS A 66 2.04 2.30 25.27
N ARG A 67 0.73 2.60 25.22
CA ARG A 67 0.18 3.95 25.12
C ARG A 67 0.66 4.94 26.17
N ASP A 68 1.08 4.46 27.35
CA ASP A 68 1.51 5.31 28.44
C ASP A 68 2.99 5.69 28.36
N THR A 69 3.80 5.06 27.50
CA THR A 69 5.26 5.24 27.39
C THR A 69 5.73 5.52 25.95
N VAL A 70 4.97 5.07 24.95
CA VAL A 70 5.27 5.21 23.53
C VAL A 70 4.43 6.32 22.90
N VAL A 71 5.04 7.04 21.96
CA VAL A 71 4.33 7.94 21.04
C VAL A 71 4.69 7.52 19.62
N VAL A 72 3.72 7.01 18.87
CA VAL A 72 3.85 6.81 17.43
C VAL A 72 3.64 8.15 16.72
N ILE A 73 4.41 8.44 15.69
CA ILE A 73 4.26 9.65 14.88
C ILE A 73 4.36 9.26 13.41
N GLY A 74 3.26 9.42 12.68
CA GLY A 74 3.26 9.26 11.23
C GLY A 74 3.92 10.47 10.59
N VAL A 75 5.07 10.31 9.93
CA VAL A 75 5.71 11.35 9.13
C VAL A 75 5.27 11.17 7.67
N HIS A 76 4.17 11.81 7.30
CA HIS A 76 3.60 11.70 5.97
C HIS A 76 4.53 12.36 4.93
N SER A 77 5.03 11.55 4.00
CA SER A 77 6.07 11.89 3.03
C SER A 77 5.61 11.48 1.63
N PRO A 78 5.11 12.41 0.79
CA PRO A 78 4.33 12.07 -0.40
C PRO A 78 5.14 11.39 -1.52
N LYS A 79 4.51 10.43 -2.22
CA LYS A 79 5.00 9.84 -3.48
C LYS A 79 4.44 10.58 -4.70
N PHE A 80 3.14 10.87 -4.70
CA PHE A 80 2.39 11.59 -5.74
C PHE A 80 2.21 13.06 -5.42
N VAL A 81 1.90 13.87 -6.45
CA VAL A 81 1.67 15.31 -6.29
C VAL A 81 0.46 15.59 -5.42
N HIS A 82 -0.64 14.84 -5.62
CA HIS A 82 -1.86 14.94 -4.81
C HIS A 82 -1.59 14.74 -3.31
N GLU A 83 -0.71 13.80 -2.96
CA GLU A 83 -0.37 13.52 -1.56
C GLU A 83 0.34 14.69 -0.86
N ALA A 84 0.95 15.62 -1.61
CA ALA A 84 1.55 16.83 -1.04
C ALA A 84 0.51 17.90 -0.66
N GLU A 85 -0.77 17.71 -1.01
CA GLU A 85 -1.84 18.62 -0.62
C GLU A 85 -2.30 18.33 0.82
N HIS A 86 -2.24 19.34 1.68
CA HIS A 86 -2.58 19.19 3.10
C HIS A 86 -3.96 18.56 3.34
N GLN A 87 -4.97 18.98 2.56
CA GLN A 87 -6.32 18.43 2.72
C GLN A 87 -6.38 16.94 2.35
N ALA A 88 -5.58 16.48 1.39
CA ALA A 88 -5.50 15.06 1.04
C ALA A 88 -4.93 14.23 2.19
N VAL A 89 -3.93 14.77 2.91
CA VAL A 89 -3.38 14.12 4.11
C VAL A 89 -4.41 14.08 5.24
N VAL A 90 -5.16 15.16 5.46
CA VAL A 90 -6.28 15.18 6.43
C VAL A 90 -7.32 14.12 6.09
N ASP A 91 -7.74 14.06 4.83
CA ASP A 91 -8.72 13.09 4.34
C ASP A 91 -8.19 11.65 4.49
N ALA A 92 -6.91 11.40 4.23
CA ALA A 92 -6.28 10.08 4.36
C ALA A 92 -6.14 9.64 5.83
N VAL A 93 -5.71 10.54 6.72
CA VAL A 93 -5.62 10.29 8.16
C VAL A 93 -6.95 9.81 8.72
N GLU A 94 -8.03 10.45 8.29
CA GLU A 94 -9.37 10.00 8.68
C GLU A 94 -9.76 8.69 8.01
N ARG A 95 -9.57 8.57 6.68
CA ARG A 95 -9.98 7.41 5.89
C ARG A 95 -9.47 6.10 6.47
N TYR A 96 -8.19 6.08 6.84
CA TYR A 96 -7.51 4.91 7.40
C TYR A 96 -7.58 4.85 8.93
N GLY A 97 -8.25 5.80 9.58
CA GLY A 97 -8.39 5.84 11.04
C GLY A 97 -7.05 5.86 11.75
N VAL A 98 -6.16 6.78 11.37
CA VAL A 98 -4.85 6.97 12.00
C VAL A 98 -5.06 7.67 13.35
N GLU A 99 -4.81 6.94 14.45
CA GLU A 99 -5.11 7.40 15.82
C GLU A 99 -3.86 7.90 16.59
N HIS A 100 -2.84 8.31 15.86
CA HIS A 100 -1.63 8.93 16.40
C HIS A 100 -1.35 10.29 15.74
N PRO A 101 -0.48 11.14 16.32
CA PRO A 101 -0.01 12.36 15.66
C PRO A 101 0.57 12.11 14.28
N VAL A 102 0.27 13.01 13.34
CA VAL A 102 0.86 12.98 12.00
C VAL A 102 1.56 14.30 11.72
N LEU A 103 2.82 14.22 11.30
CA LEU A 103 3.58 15.33 10.76
C LEU A 103 3.47 15.33 9.24
N ASP A 104 2.93 16.40 8.67
CA ASP A 104 2.80 16.58 7.23
C ASP A 104 4.09 17.18 6.64
N ASP A 105 4.89 16.33 5.97
CA ASP A 105 6.20 16.63 5.37
C ASP A 105 6.17 16.65 3.82
N PRO A 106 5.44 17.60 3.19
CA PRO A 106 5.23 17.60 1.74
C PRO A 106 6.51 17.90 0.94
N GLU A 107 7.57 18.37 1.59
CA GLU A 107 8.86 18.72 0.97
C GLU A 107 9.94 17.65 1.23
N LEU A 108 9.57 16.54 1.88
CA LEU A 108 10.47 15.44 2.27
C LEU A 108 11.66 15.94 3.10
N ALA A 109 11.46 16.94 3.95
CA ALA A 109 12.50 17.57 4.75
C ALA A 109 12.95 16.66 5.90
N THR A 110 12.01 16.14 6.69
CA THR A 110 12.28 15.16 7.75
C THR A 110 12.73 13.84 7.13
N TRP A 111 12.10 13.39 6.05
CA TRP A 111 12.52 12.21 5.28
C TRP A 111 14.02 12.23 4.95
N LYS A 112 14.52 13.36 4.41
CA LYS A 112 15.94 13.54 4.06
C LYS A 112 16.84 13.58 5.30
N GLN A 113 16.41 14.22 6.38
CA GLN A 113 17.20 14.30 7.62
C GLN A 113 17.45 12.94 8.26
N TYR A 114 16.49 12.03 8.14
CA TYR A 114 16.58 10.65 8.63
C TYR A 114 17.15 9.68 7.59
N ALA A 115 17.62 10.19 6.43
CA ALA A 115 18.19 9.41 5.34
C ALA A 115 17.29 8.25 4.85
N VAL A 116 15.98 8.45 4.89
CA VAL A 116 14.99 7.44 4.51
C VAL A 116 15.01 7.22 2.99
N ARG A 117 14.76 5.98 2.54
CA ARG A 117 14.81 5.58 1.12
C ARG A 117 13.67 4.68 0.66
N ALA A 118 12.85 4.18 1.57
CA ALA A 118 11.75 3.27 1.30
C ALA A 118 10.52 3.66 2.10
N TRP A 119 9.36 3.42 1.50
CA TRP A 119 8.08 3.47 2.19
C TRP A 119 7.64 2.03 2.50
N PRO A 120 7.14 1.74 3.71
CA PRO A 120 7.34 2.52 4.94
C PRO A 120 8.79 2.43 5.46
N THR A 121 9.15 3.31 6.39
CA THR A 121 10.35 3.13 7.22
C THR A 121 10.04 3.54 8.66
N LEU A 122 10.34 2.66 9.61
CA LEU A 122 10.14 2.86 11.03
C LEU A 122 11.47 3.26 11.70
N VAL A 123 11.45 4.31 12.52
CA VAL A 123 12.62 4.77 13.29
C VAL A 123 12.26 4.84 14.77
N VAL A 124 13.03 4.16 15.61
CA VAL A 124 12.82 4.16 17.07
C VAL A 124 13.80 5.12 17.73
N ILE A 125 13.27 6.02 18.56
CA ILE A 125 14.01 7.02 19.34
C ILE A 125 13.82 6.73 20.83
N ASP A 126 14.93 6.68 21.57
CA ASP A 126 14.92 6.43 23.01
C ASP A 126 14.38 7.64 23.83
N PRO A 127 13.98 7.45 25.09
CA PRO A 127 13.53 8.51 26.00
C PRO A 127 14.51 9.68 26.21
N GLU A 128 15.79 9.50 25.88
CA GLU A 128 16.81 10.54 25.96
C GLU A 128 16.93 11.35 24.65
N GLY A 129 16.31 10.92 23.56
CA GLY A 129 16.30 11.56 22.24
C GLY A 129 17.39 11.08 21.28
N TYR A 130 17.75 9.80 21.32
CA TYR A 130 18.68 9.18 20.37
C TYR A 130 18.00 8.14 19.50
N VAL A 131 18.37 8.09 18.21
CA VAL A 131 17.94 7.03 17.31
C VAL A 131 18.64 5.72 17.72
N VAL A 132 17.85 4.67 17.91
CA VAL A 132 18.32 3.36 18.38
C VAL A 132 18.01 2.21 17.43
N ALA A 133 17.05 2.38 16.52
CA ALA A 133 16.77 1.42 15.45
C ALA A 133 16.13 2.08 14.23
N GLN A 134 16.33 1.46 13.06
CA GLN A 134 15.65 1.76 11.81
C GLN A 134 15.27 0.45 11.10
N HIS A 135 14.04 0.40 10.58
CA HIS A 135 13.48 -0.75 9.87
C HIS A 135 12.79 -0.27 8.59
N ALA A 136 13.17 -0.79 7.43
CA ALA A 136 12.50 -0.48 6.17
C ALA A 136 11.52 -1.59 5.81
N GLY A 137 10.35 -1.20 5.32
CA GLY A 137 9.28 -2.13 4.94
C GLY A 137 8.33 -2.49 6.06
N GLU A 138 7.52 -3.51 5.80
CA GLU A 138 6.48 -4.04 6.68
C GLU A 138 6.95 -5.28 7.47
N GLY A 139 6.16 -5.71 8.46
CA GLY A 139 6.41 -6.92 9.24
C GLY A 139 7.33 -6.74 10.46
N HIS A 140 7.65 -5.50 10.86
CA HIS A 140 8.64 -5.22 11.92
C HIS A 140 8.05 -4.92 13.29
N ALA A 141 6.72 -4.83 13.44
CA ALA A 141 6.10 -4.44 14.72
C ALA A 141 6.51 -5.32 15.90
N HIS A 142 6.63 -6.64 15.70
CA HIS A 142 7.09 -7.58 16.75
C HIS A 142 8.53 -7.28 17.24
N ALA A 143 9.41 -6.88 16.33
CA ALA A 143 10.79 -6.53 16.66
C ALA A 143 10.86 -5.18 17.40
N ILE A 144 10.05 -4.22 16.98
CA ILE A 144 9.92 -2.92 17.63
C ILE A 144 9.32 -3.06 19.02
N GLU A 145 8.29 -3.89 19.20
CA GLU A 145 7.67 -4.15 20.50
C GLU A 145 8.67 -4.72 21.52
N ARG A 146 9.50 -5.68 21.10
CA ARG A 146 10.59 -6.21 21.93
C ARG A 146 11.56 -5.09 22.33
N LEU A 147 12.00 -4.28 21.37
CA LEU A 147 12.91 -3.16 21.62
C LEU A 147 12.29 -2.13 22.57
N VAL A 148 11.01 -1.79 22.40
CA VAL A 148 10.25 -0.89 23.29
C VAL A 148 10.26 -1.42 24.72
N THR A 149 9.98 -2.71 24.91
CA THR A 149 9.98 -3.34 26.25
C THR A 149 11.37 -3.26 26.91
N GLU A 150 12.43 -3.45 26.15
CA GLU A 150 13.82 -3.31 26.65
C GLU A 150 14.14 -1.86 27.02
N LEU A 151 13.77 -0.90 26.17
CA LEU A 151 13.97 0.53 26.41
C LEU A 151 13.19 1.02 27.63
N GLU A 152 11.96 0.54 27.84
CA GLU A 152 11.18 0.85 29.04
C GLU A 152 11.92 0.42 30.30
N ALA A 153 12.37 -0.83 30.36
CA ALA A 153 13.11 -1.36 31.50
C ALA A 153 14.43 -0.60 31.75
N GLU A 154 15.19 -0.32 30.69
CA GLU A 154 16.43 0.43 30.77
C GLU A 154 16.20 1.86 31.28
N HIS A 155 15.24 2.57 30.70
CA HIS A 155 15.01 3.98 31.01
C HIS A 155 14.22 4.19 32.30
N GLU A 156 13.46 3.19 32.77
CA GLU A 156 12.92 3.15 34.13
C GLU A 156 14.04 3.00 35.16
N ALA A 157 14.99 2.09 34.95
CA ALA A 157 16.15 1.93 35.82
C ALA A 157 17.04 3.19 35.85
N LYS A 158 17.17 3.90 34.73
CA LYS A 158 17.87 5.20 34.66
C LYS A 158 17.08 6.38 35.24
N GLY A 159 15.78 6.23 35.49
CA GLY A 159 14.89 7.32 35.91
C GLY A 159 14.62 8.37 34.83
N THR A 160 14.78 8.00 33.56
CA THR A 160 14.55 8.88 32.40
C THR A 160 13.21 8.64 31.72
N LEU A 161 12.50 7.54 32.01
CA LEU A 161 11.18 7.23 31.46
C LEU A 161 10.08 8.04 32.15
N ARG A 162 9.09 8.51 31.37
CA ARG A 162 7.89 9.21 31.83
C ARG A 162 6.65 8.48 31.32
N ARG A 163 5.67 8.29 32.22
CA ARG A 163 4.38 7.65 31.94
C ARG A 163 3.22 8.66 31.90
N GLY A 164 2.19 8.38 31.10
CA GLY A 164 0.98 9.22 30.95
C GLY A 164 0.48 9.31 29.52
N ASP A 165 -0.55 10.12 29.28
CA ASP A 165 -1.21 10.23 27.97
C ASP A 165 -0.32 10.80 26.87
N GLY A 166 -0.58 10.36 25.64
CA GLY A 166 0.05 10.84 24.42
C GLY A 166 -0.54 12.16 23.91
N PRO A 167 0.09 12.76 22.90
CA PRO A 167 -0.34 14.01 22.26
C PRO A 167 -1.56 13.88 21.32
N TYR A 168 -2.11 12.67 21.15
CA TYR A 168 -3.23 12.42 20.24
C TYR A 168 -4.52 13.12 20.68
N VAL A 169 -5.19 13.75 19.72
CA VAL A 169 -6.53 14.33 19.87
C VAL A 169 -7.39 13.85 18.72
N ALA A 170 -8.42 13.07 19.03
CA ALA A 170 -9.35 12.54 18.04
C ALA A 170 -10.13 13.66 17.32
N PRO A 171 -10.34 13.57 15.99
CA PRO A 171 -11.18 14.51 15.26
C PRO A 171 -12.66 14.33 15.61
N GLU A 172 -13.47 15.38 15.41
CA GLU A 172 -14.92 15.30 15.60
C GLU A 172 -15.57 14.50 14.45
N PRO A 173 -16.38 13.47 14.76
CA PRO A 173 -17.08 12.71 13.71
C PRO A 173 -18.12 13.56 13.00
N GLU A 174 -18.17 13.52 11.67
CA GLU A 174 -19.21 14.22 10.93
C GLU A 174 -20.39 13.29 10.53
N PRO A 175 -21.63 13.80 10.61
CA PRO A 175 -22.82 13.03 10.26
C PRO A 175 -23.09 13.07 8.75
N THR A 176 -22.67 12.04 8.03
CA THR A 176 -22.91 11.86 6.58
C THR A 176 -23.55 10.50 6.29
N ALA A 177 -24.18 10.32 5.11
CA ALA A 177 -24.77 9.02 4.74
C ALA A 177 -23.70 7.95 4.49
N LEU A 178 -22.65 8.31 3.75
CA LEU A 178 -21.44 7.52 3.53
C LEU A 178 -20.23 8.26 4.10
N ARG A 179 -19.10 7.57 4.30
CA ARG A 179 -17.82 8.16 4.72
C ARG A 179 -16.70 7.40 4.02
N PHE A 180 -15.99 8.12 3.14
CA PHE A 180 -15.01 7.55 2.19
C PHE A 180 -15.49 6.25 1.55
N PRO A 181 -16.63 6.27 0.81
CA PRO A 181 -17.07 5.08 0.12
C PRO A 181 -15.99 4.60 -0.85
N GLY A 182 -15.77 3.29 -0.91
CA GLY A 182 -14.69 2.67 -1.68
C GLY A 182 -15.13 2.25 -3.07
N LYS A 183 -16.11 1.36 -3.15
CA LYS A 183 -16.59 0.71 -4.38
C LYS A 183 -18.12 0.64 -4.39
N ALA A 184 -18.70 0.50 -5.57
CA ALA A 184 -20.15 0.36 -5.73
C ALA A 184 -20.52 -0.81 -6.64
N LEU A 185 -21.74 -1.33 -6.46
CA LEU A 185 -22.30 -2.40 -7.27
C LEU A 185 -23.79 -2.14 -7.53
N SER A 186 -24.17 -2.07 -8.80
CA SER A 186 -25.58 -2.03 -9.21
C SER A 186 -26.24 -3.38 -8.93
N LEU A 187 -27.34 -3.38 -8.18
CA LEU A 187 -28.08 -4.58 -7.83
C LEU A 187 -29.23 -4.87 -8.82
N PRO A 188 -29.66 -6.13 -8.99
CA PRO A 188 -30.81 -6.48 -9.83
C PRO A 188 -32.13 -5.81 -9.43
N SER A 189 -32.23 -5.32 -8.19
CA SER A 189 -33.38 -4.54 -7.70
C SER A 189 -33.45 -3.12 -8.29
N GLY A 190 -32.36 -2.63 -8.90
CA GLY A 190 -32.18 -1.22 -9.28
C GLY A 190 -31.56 -0.36 -8.15
N HIS A 191 -31.26 -0.96 -7.00
CA HIS A 191 -30.53 -0.32 -5.91
C HIS A 191 -29.02 -0.31 -6.19
N VAL A 192 -28.27 0.47 -5.40
CA VAL A 192 -26.81 0.48 -5.42
C VAL A 192 -26.28 0.02 -4.07
N LEU A 193 -25.44 -1.01 -4.05
CA LEU A 193 -24.71 -1.42 -2.86
C LEU A 193 -23.34 -0.72 -2.87
N VAL A 194 -22.97 -0.10 -1.75
CA VAL A 194 -21.74 0.67 -1.62
C VAL A 194 -20.94 0.16 -0.44
N SER A 195 -19.63 0.04 -0.59
CA SER A 195 -18.74 -0.16 0.56
C SER A 195 -18.49 1.18 1.26
N ASP A 196 -18.99 1.32 2.50
CA ASP A 196 -18.82 2.49 3.35
C ASP A 196 -17.56 2.29 4.20
N THR A 197 -16.41 2.34 3.52
CA THR A 197 -15.13 1.74 3.94
C THR A 197 -14.67 2.19 5.33
N THR A 198 -14.62 3.50 5.59
CA THR A 198 -14.18 4.05 6.88
C THR A 198 -15.14 3.73 8.03
N ARG A 199 -16.39 3.35 7.73
CA ARG A 199 -17.36 2.87 8.72
C ARG A 199 -17.50 1.36 8.73
N HIS A 200 -16.60 0.64 8.09
CA HIS A 200 -16.48 -0.83 8.20
C HIS A 200 -17.81 -1.57 7.96
N GLN A 201 -18.56 -1.13 6.96
CA GLN A 201 -19.88 -1.65 6.65
C GLN A 201 -20.20 -1.49 5.15
N LEU A 202 -21.30 -2.10 4.73
CA LEU A 202 -21.92 -1.89 3.43
C LEU A 202 -23.22 -1.10 3.60
N VAL A 203 -23.56 -0.30 2.61
CA VAL A 203 -24.78 0.51 2.58
C VAL A 203 -25.52 0.23 1.29
N GLU A 204 -26.76 -0.24 1.42
CA GLU A 204 -27.67 -0.36 0.27
C GLU A 204 -28.46 0.93 0.14
N LEU A 205 -28.38 1.54 -1.04
CA LEU A 205 -29.03 2.80 -1.39
C LEU A 205 -30.12 2.54 -2.43
N GLU A 206 -31.18 3.35 -2.41
CA GLU A 206 -32.14 3.37 -3.51
C GLU A 206 -31.46 3.79 -4.83
N ALA A 207 -32.19 3.70 -5.94
CA ALA A 207 -31.69 4.08 -7.26
C ALA A 207 -31.22 5.55 -7.33
N ASP A 208 -31.67 6.42 -6.42
CA ASP A 208 -31.20 7.80 -6.34
C ASP A 208 -29.72 7.91 -5.95
N GLY A 209 -29.15 6.89 -5.28
CA GLY A 209 -27.78 6.88 -4.78
C GLY A 209 -27.60 7.73 -3.50
N GLU A 210 -28.69 8.11 -2.84
CA GLU A 210 -28.68 8.97 -1.65
C GLU A 210 -29.52 8.37 -0.50
N THR A 211 -30.67 7.79 -0.81
CA THR A 211 -31.61 7.27 0.20
C THR A 211 -31.14 5.92 0.71
N VAL A 212 -30.81 5.85 2.01
CA VAL A 212 -30.36 4.61 2.66
C VAL A 212 -31.53 3.65 2.88
N VAL A 213 -31.44 2.46 2.28
CA VAL A 213 -32.38 1.35 2.47
C VAL A 213 -32.02 0.57 3.73
N ARG A 214 -30.75 0.16 3.85
CA ARG A 214 -30.22 -0.53 5.04
C ARG A 214 -28.69 -0.47 5.11
N ARG A 215 -28.17 -0.78 6.29
CA ARG A 215 -26.74 -0.96 6.57
C ARG A 215 -26.47 -2.41 6.93
N ILE A 216 -25.31 -2.92 6.51
CA ILE A 216 -24.88 -4.30 6.72
C ILE A 216 -23.45 -4.26 7.26
N GLY A 217 -23.24 -4.79 8.47
CA GLY A 217 -22.02 -4.65 9.25
C GLY A 217 -22.31 -3.94 10.58
N SER A 218 -21.53 -4.27 11.60
CA SER A 218 -21.63 -3.67 12.94
C SER A 218 -21.24 -2.20 12.99
N GLY A 219 -20.54 -1.70 11.97
CA GLY A 219 -19.99 -0.34 11.93
C GLY A 219 -18.64 -0.20 12.64
N SER A 220 -18.07 -1.28 13.15
CA SER A 220 -16.77 -1.32 13.83
C SER A 220 -15.88 -2.37 13.19
N ARG A 221 -14.56 -2.15 13.21
CA ARG A 221 -13.59 -3.13 12.74
C ARG A 221 -13.81 -4.48 13.41
N GLY A 222 -13.79 -5.53 12.61
CA GLY A 222 -13.87 -6.91 13.09
C GLY A 222 -14.06 -7.89 11.95
N PHE A 223 -14.01 -9.17 12.27
CA PHE A 223 -14.04 -10.26 11.28
C PHE A 223 -15.16 -11.29 11.57
N ALA A 224 -16.18 -10.92 12.33
CA ALA A 224 -17.28 -11.81 12.67
C ALA A 224 -18.18 -12.07 11.46
N ASP A 225 -18.55 -13.34 11.22
CA ASP A 225 -19.69 -13.73 10.38
C ASP A 225 -21.00 -13.55 11.17
N GLY A 226 -22.14 -13.47 10.49
CA GLY A 226 -23.43 -13.38 11.19
C GLY A 226 -24.56 -12.73 10.40
N GLY A 227 -25.58 -12.28 11.15
CA GLY A 227 -26.67 -11.48 10.59
C GLY A 227 -26.22 -10.07 10.18
N PRO A 228 -27.11 -9.28 9.56
CA PRO A 228 -26.76 -8.01 8.95
C PRO A 228 -26.16 -6.97 9.91
N LEU A 229 -26.41 -7.06 11.22
CA LEU A 229 -25.84 -6.14 12.22
C LEU A 229 -24.82 -6.81 13.14
N ASP A 230 -24.69 -8.14 13.10
CA ASP A 230 -23.74 -8.89 13.93
C ASP A 230 -22.42 -9.11 13.20
N ALA A 231 -22.46 -9.25 11.88
CA ALA A 231 -21.27 -9.37 11.07
C ALA A 231 -20.42 -8.08 11.16
N SER A 232 -19.11 -8.23 11.10
CA SER A 232 -18.17 -7.10 11.07
C SER A 232 -17.24 -7.22 9.87
N PHE A 233 -16.84 -6.07 9.35
CA PHE A 233 -15.86 -5.92 8.28
C PHE A 233 -14.67 -5.09 8.80
N SER A 234 -13.61 -5.01 8.02
CA SER A 234 -12.48 -4.10 8.24
C SER A 234 -12.09 -3.50 6.90
N GLU A 235 -12.56 -2.25 6.69
CA GLU A 235 -12.37 -1.47 5.47
C GLU A 235 -12.75 -2.24 4.18
N PRO A 236 -14.02 -2.63 4.00
CA PRO A 236 -14.44 -3.34 2.80
C PRO A 236 -14.29 -2.45 1.57
N GLN A 237 -13.92 -3.06 0.44
CA GLN A 237 -13.72 -2.43 -0.86
C GLN A 237 -14.58 -3.14 -1.92
N GLY A 238 -13.97 -3.83 -2.89
CA GLY A 238 -14.59 -4.44 -4.07
C GLY A 238 -15.84 -5.25 -3.84
N LEU A 239 -16.76 -5.17 -4.79
CA LEU A 239 -18.06 -5.83 -4.75
C LEU A 239 -18.33 -6.51 -6.10
N ALA A 240 -18.71 -7.78 -6.09
CA ALA A 240 -19.10 -8.50 -7.31
C ALA A 240 -20.35 -9.36 -7.09
N LEU A 241 -21.30 -9.30 -8.02
CA LEU A 241 -22.47 -10.17 -8.03
C LEU A 241 -22.10 -11.56 -8.58
N LEU A 242 -22.47 -12.61 -7.87
CA LEU A 242 -22.33 -13.99 -8.30
C LEU A 242 -23.57 -14.48 -9.07
N ASP A 243 -23.39 -15.54 -9.85
CA ASP A 243 -24.48 -16.19 -10.61
C ASP A 243 -25.62 -16.71 -9.73
N ASP A 244 -25.35 -17.00 -8.45
CA ASP A 244 -26.36 -17.41 -7.47
C ASP A 244 -27.11 -16.25 -6.81
N GLY A 245 -26.81 -15.00 -7.21
CA GLY A 245 -27.43 -13.78 -6.72
C GLY A 245 -26.87 -13.25 -5.39
N SER A 246 -25.86 -13.90 -4.81
CA SER A 246 -25.12 -13.33 -3.67
C SER A 246 -24.01 -12.39 -4.11
N VAL A 247 -23.52 -11.56 -3.20
CA VAL A 247 -22.44 -10.60 -3.48
C VAL A 247 -21.17 -11.06 -2.78
N VAL A 248 -20.05 -11.08 -3.50
CA VAL A 248 -18.71 -11.18 -2.91
C VAL A 248 -18.23 -9.79 -2.55
N VAL A 249 -17.62 -9.68 -1.38
CA VAL A 249 -17.06 -8.46 -0.82
C VAL A 249 -15.58 -8.70 -0.56
N ALA A 250 -14.72 -7.87 -1.12
CA ALA A 250 -13.32 -7.80 -0.75
C ALA A 250 -13.22 -7.05 0.59
N ASP A 251 -12.95 -7.79 1.67
CA ASP A 251 -12.84 -7.25 3.03
C ASP A 251 -11.36 -7.05 3.34
N THR A 252 -10.86 -5.89 2.89
CA THR A 252 -9.45 -5.68 2.54
C THR A 252 -8.52 -5.85 3.72
N VAL A 253 -8.79 -5.18 4.84
CA VAL A 253 -7.92 -5.24 6.03
C VAL A 253 -8.14 -6.53 6.84
N ASN A 254 -9.27 -7.22 6.65
CA ASN A 254 -9.41 -8.59 7.15
C ASN A 254 -8.70 -9.62 6.26
N HIS A 255 -8.11 -9.21 5.14
CA HIS A 255 -7.47 -10.09 4.18
C HIS A 255 -8.35 -11.28 3.78
N ALA A 256 -9.62 -10.99 3.46
CA ALA A 256 -10.63 -12.01 3.24
C ALA A 256 -11.61 -11.63 2.12
N LEU A 257 -12.23 -12.64 1.54
CA LEU A 257 -13.46 -12.46 0.77
C LEU A 257 -14.65 -12.85 1.63
N ARG A 258 -15.65 -11.98 1.69
CA ARG A 258 -16.92 -12.24 2.39
C ARG A 258 -18.02 -12.45 1.36
N ARG A 259 -19.04 -13.19 1.73
CA ARG A 259 -20.25 -13.44 0.94
C ARG A 259 -21.44 -12.84 1.65
N LEU A 260 -22.16 -11.97 0.95
CA LEU A 260 -23.40 -11.35 1.38
C LEU A 260 -24.60 -12.01 0.69
N ASP A 261 -25.52 -12.54 1.49
CA ASP A 261 -26.84 -12.93 1.02
C ASP A 261 -27.76 -11.68 0.96
N LEU A 262 -28.17 -11.27 -0.24
CA LEU A 262 -28.96 -10.04 -0.43
C LEU A 262 -30.36 -10.13 0.18
N ALA A 263 -30.96 -11.32 0.29
CA ALA A 263 -32.32 -11.46 0.81
C ALA A 263 -32.36 -11.27 2.34
N THR A 264 -31.40 -11.87 3.05
CA THR A 264 -31.35 -11.89 4.52
C THR A 264 -30.42 -10.83 5.10
N GLY A 265 -29.44 -10.36 4.32
CA GLY A 265 -28.34 -9.53 4.79
C GLY A 265 -27.28 -10.29 5.59
N ALA A 266 -27.35 -11.63 5.63
CA ALA A 266 -26.36 -12.44 6.33
C ALA A 266 -25.00 -12.42 5.60
N VAL A 267 -23.93 -12.38 6.38
CA VAL A 267 -22.54 -12.35 5.88
C VAL A 267 -21.80 -13.57 6.39
N SER A 268 -21.03 -14.20 5.49
CA SER A 268 -20.17 -15.34 5.80
C SER A 268 -18.81 -15.22 5.12
N THR A 269 -17.78 -15.85 5.68
CA THR A 269 -16.45 -15.83 5.08
C THR A 269 -16.34 -16.86 3.94
N LEU A 270 -15.91 -16.40 2.78
CA LEU A 270 -15.77 -17.19 1.54
C LEU A 270 -14.34 -17.68 1.33
N ALA A 271 -13.37 -16.78 1.49
CA ALA A 271 -11.94 -17.06 1.34
C ALA A 271 -11.11 -16.20 2.30
N GLY A 272 -9.88 -16.62 2.60
CA GLY A 272 -9.00 -15.96 3.55
C GLY A 272 -9.19 -16.47 4.99
N THR A 273 -8.15 -16.29 5.80
CA THR A 273 -8.07 -16.77 7.19
C THR A 273 -8.23 -15.64 8.21
N GLY A 274 -8.26 -14.38 7.77
CA GLY A 274 -8.12 -13.21 8.64
C GLY A 274 -6.68 -12.74 8.81
N LYS A 275 -5.69 -13.38 8.16
CA LYS A 275 -4.27 -13.05 8.25
C LYS A 275 -3.71 -12.62 6.91
N GLN A 276 -2.75 -11.70 6.96
CA GLN A 276 -1.97 -11.29 5.80
C GLN A 276 -1.12 -12.46 5.29
N TRP A 277 -1.15 -12.68 3.98
CA TRP A 277 -0.26 -13.61 3.29
C TRP A 277 1.15 -13.04 3.25
N TRP A 278 2.14 -13.89 3.54
CA TRP A 278 3.55 -13.57 3.50
C TRP A 278 4.30 -14.51 2.54
N GLN A 279 5.43 -14.03 1.99
CA GLN A 279 6.21 -14.83 1.05
C GLN A 279 6.64 -16.17 1.67
N GLY A 280 6.37 -17.25 0.95
CA GLY A 280 6.58 -18.62 1.43
C GLY A 280 5.32 -19.32 1.95
N SER A 281 4.22 -18.59 2.17
CA SER A 281 2.90 -19.15 2.43
C SER A 281 2.30 -19.83 1.20
N ALA A 282 1.27 -20.65 1.41
CA ALA A 282 0.58 -21.35 0.33
C ALA A 282 -0.02 -20.35 -0.69
N THR A 283 0.18 -20.62 -1.98
CA THR A 283 -0.35 -19.79 -3.09
C THR A 283 -1.58 -20.40 -3.77
N SER A 284 -2.04 -21.55 -3.26
CA SER A 284 -3.26 -22.21 -3.72
C SER A 284 -3.75 -23.19 -2.66
N GLY A 285 -5.06 -23.49 -2.67
CA GLY A 285 -5.65 -24.48 -1.77
C GLY A 285 -7.10 -24.20 -1.42
N PRO A 286 -7.66 -24.90 -0.43
CA PRO A 286 -9.00 -24.62 0.10
C PRO A 286 -9.12 -23.17 0.53
N ALA A 287 -10.17 -22.48 0.07
CA ALA A 287 -10.26 -21.03 0.15
C ALA A 287 -10.19 -20.47 1.58
N ARG A 288 -10.66 -21.23 2.58
CA ARG A 288 -10.67 -20.83 4.00
C ARG A 288 -9.41 -21.22 4.77
N GLU A 289 -8.42 -21.82 4.10
CA GLU A 289 -7.15 -22.27 4.70
C GLU A 289 -5.94 -21.50 4.16
N VAL A 290 -6.15 -20.67 3.12
CA VAL A 290 -5.09 -19.90 2.48
C VAL A 290 -5.22 -18.44 2.87
N ASP A 291 -4.15 -17.88 3.42
CA ASP A 291 -4.04 -16.45 3.72
C ASP A 291 -4.13 -15.64 2.42
N LEU A 292 -4.78 -14.48 2.46
CA LEU A 292 -4.79 -13.51 1.36
C LEU A 292 -4.03 -12.25 1.80
N SER A 293 -3.74 -11.31 0.91
CA SER A 293 -3.10 -10.04 1.28
C SER A 293 -3.78 -8.87 0.61
N SER A 294 -4.67 -8.23 1.37
CA SER A 294 -5.38 -7.02 0.99
C SER A 294 -6.10 -7.12 -0.36
N PRO A 295 -7.11 -8.00 -0.49
CA PRO A 295 -7.96 -8.03 -1.67
C PRO A 295 -8.67 -6.68 -1.78
N TRP A 296 -8.44 -5.96 -2.88
CA TRP A 296 -8.94 -4.59 -3.05
C TRP A 296 -10.17 -4.55 -3.95
N ASP A 297 -10.17 -5.33 -5.03
CA ASP A 297 -11.32 -5.43 -5.93
C ASP A 297 -11.57 -6.86 -6.40
N VAL A 298 -12.81 -7.13 -6.81
CA VAL A 298 -13.25 -8.44 -7.29
C VAL A 298 -14.11 -8.32 -8.54
N ALA A 299 -13.96 -9.26 -9.48
CA ALA A 299 -14.81 -9.36 -10.65
C ALA A 299 -15.07 -10.81 -11.06
N LEU A 300 -16.27 -11.14 -11.51
CA LEU A 300 -16.58 -12.46 -12.08
C LEU A 300 -16.09 -12.51 -13.54
N PHE A 301 -15.11 -13.37 -13.82
CA PHE A 301 -14.58 -13.56 -15.17
C PHE A 301 -14.26 -15.04 -15.42
N CYS A 302 -14.72 -15.56 -16.56
CA CYS A 302 -14.60 -16.98 -16.93
C CYS A 302 -15.05 -17.97 -15.84
N GLY A 303 -16.13 -17.65 -15.11
CA GLY A 303 -16.72 -18.51 -14.07
C GLY A 303 -15.97 -18.53 -12.73
N LYS A 304 -14.96 -17.67 -12.56
CA LYS A 304 -14.20 -17.50 -11.31
C LYS A 304 -14.29 -16.06 -10.83
N VAL A 305 -14.19 -15.87 -9.52
CA VAL A 305 -14.03 -14.54 -8.94
C VAL A 305 -12.55 -14.20 -9.01
N TRP A 306 -12.19 -13.26 -9.86
CA TRP A 306 -10.85 -12.68 -9.91
C TRP A 306 -10.71 -11.64 -8.83
N ILE A 307 -9.51 -11.55 -8.26
CA ILE A 307 -9.19 -10.77 -7.07
C ILE A 307 -7.97 -9.94 -7.40
N ALA A 308 -8.11 -8.62 -7.31
CA ALA A 308 -6.99 -7.69 -7.32
C ALA A 308 -6.33 -7.72 -5.95
N MET A 309 -5.24 -8.48 -5.84
CA MET A 309 -4.53 -8.71 -4.58
C MET A 309 -3.47 -7.62 -4.39
N ALA A 310 -3.93 -6.44 -3.96
CA ALA A 310 -3.13 -5.23 -3.89
C ALA A 310 -1.86 -5.42 -3.04
N GLY A 311 -2.01 -6.07 -1.89
CA GLY A 311 -0.94 -6.23 -0.88
C GLY A 311 0.24 -7.10 -1.31
N VAL A 312 0.11 -7.86 -2.41
CA VAL A 312 1.19 -8.69 -2.95
C VAL A 312 1.36 -8.53 -4.46
N HIS A 313 0.79 -7.46 -5.03
CA HIS A 313 0.96 -7.09 -6.43
C HIS A 313 0.65 -8.25 -7.41
N GLN A 314 -0.48 -8.92 -7.17
CA GLN A 314 -0.88 -10.10 -7.93
C GLN A 314 -2.37 -10.07 -8.27
N LEU A 315 -2.75 -10.90 -9.25
CA LEU A 315 -4.12 -11.31 -9.48
C LEU A 315 -4.31 -12.74 -8.99
N TRP A 316 -5.31 -12.94 -8.15
CA TRP A 316 -5.72 -14.27 -7.65
C TRP A 316 -7.10 -14.63 -8.18
N THR A 317 -7.47 -15.90 -8.10
CA THR A 317 -8.84 -16.35 -8.35
C THR A 317 -9.39 -17.14 -7.18
N TYR A 318 -10.70 -17.00 -6.93
CA TYR A 318 -11.52 -17.91 -6.17
C TYR A 318 -12.44 -18.67 -7.13
N ASP A 319 -12.40 -19.99 -7.06
CA ASP A 319 -13.26 -20.88 -7.83
C ASP A 319 -14.47 -21.30 -6.98
N PRO A 320 -15.69 -20.85 -7.30
CA PRO A 320 -16.89 -21.17 -6.52
C PRO A 320 -17.32 -22.64 -6.65
N VAL A 321 -16.87 -23.36 -7.69
CA VAL A 321 -17.21 -24.77 -7.92
C VAL A 321 -16.39 -25.66 -7.01
N THR A 322 -15.08 -25.41 -6.91
CA THR A 322 -14.16 -26.23 -6.11
C THR A 322 -13.94 -25.69 -4.70
N GLY A 323 -14.29 -24.42 -4.44
CA GLY A 323 -14.07 -23.77 -3.15
C GLY A 323 -12.58 -23.53 -2.87
N THR A 324 -11.79 -23.21 -3.89
CA THR A 324 -10.34 -23.03 -3.81
C THR A 324 -9.90 -21.67 -4.29
N VAL A 325 -8.80 -21.16 -3.72
CA VAL A 325 -8.09 -20.00 -4.25
C VAL A 325 -6.78 -20.39 -4.91
N ALA A 326 -6.29 -19.58 -5.85
CA ALA A 326 -4.97 -19.71 -6.45
C ALA A 326 -4.47 -18.39 -7.05
N VAL A 327 -3.15 -18.19 -7.07
CA VAL A 327 -2.50 -17.15 -7.90
C VAL A 327 -2.82 -17.41 -9.37
N ALA A 328 -3.24 -16.36 -10.07
CA ALA A 328 -3.54 -16.39 -11.51
C ALA A 328 -2.48 -15.64 -12.33
N ALA A 329 -1.99 -14.51 -11.83
CA ALA A 329 -0.92 -13.74 -12.45
C ALA A 329 -0.15 -12.89 -11.42
N GLY A 330 1.09 -12.52 -11.74
CA GLY A 330 1.95 -11.67 -10.93
C GLY A 330 3.03 -12.43 -10.17
N THR A 331 4.20 -11.83 -10.00
CA THR A 331 5.37 -12.45 -9.33
C THR A 331 5.65 -11.92 -7.92
N THR A 332 4.78 -11.07 -7.38
CA THR A 332 4.98 -10.22 -6.18
C THR A 332 5.94 -9.05 -6.33
N ASN A 333 6.63 -8.91 -7.47
CA ASN A 333 7.48 -7.74 -7.70
C ASN A 333 6.61 -6.53 -8.04
N GLU A 334 6.92 -5.39 -7.44
CA GLU A 334 6.27 -4.12 -7.75
C GLU A 334 6.85 -3.51 -9.03
N GLY A 335 6.03 -3.33 -10.07
CA GLY A 335 6.47 -2.70 -11.31
C GLY A 335 5.50 -2.89 -12.47
N LEU A 336 6.00 -2.63 -13.69
CA LEU A 336 5.22 -2.70 -14.93
C LEU A 336 5.92 -3.62 -15.94
N VAL A 337 5.54 -4.91 -15.94
CA VAL A 337 6.05 -5.91 -16.89
C VAL A 337 4.89 -6.71 -17.46
N ASP A 338 4.78 -6.71 -18.79
CA ASP A 338 3.79 -7.47 -19.58
C ASP A 338 4.27 -8.90 -19.87
N GLY A 339 3.39 -9.74 -20.42
CA GLY A 339 3.72 -11.10 -20.86
C GLY A 339 2.85 -12.18 -20.21
N PRO A 340 3.31 -13.44 -20.16
CA PRO A 340 2.59 -14.51 -19.47
C PRO A 340 2.28 -14.13 -18.03
N GLY A 341 1.07 -14.46 -17.55
CA GLY A 341 0.64 -14.09 -16.20
C GLY A 341 1.61 -14.49 -15.09
N ALA A 342 2.29 -15.63 -15.22
CA ALA A 342 3.29 -16.09 -14.25
C ALA A 342 4.60 -15.28 -14.24
N GLU A 343 4.84 -14.42 -15.23
CA GLU A 343 6.04 -13.59 -15.39
C GLU A 343 5.75 -12.09 -15.27
N ALA A 344 4.50 -11.68 -15.45
CA ALA A 344 4.07 -10.29 -15.36
C ALA A 344 4.28 -9.71 -13.96
N TRP A 345 4.57 -8.41 -13.89
CA TRP A 345 4.69 -7.65 -12.64
C TRP A 345 3.56 -6.64 -12.58
N PHE A 346 2.97 -6.46 -11.42
CA PHE A 346 1.94 -5.45 -11.15
C PHE A 346 2.44 -4.52 -10.05
N ALA A 347 1.68 -3.47 -9.76
CA ALA A 347 1.95 -2.55 -8.68
C ALA A 347 0.62 -2.09 -8.07
N GLN A 348 0.20 -2.82 -7.04
CA GLN A 348 -1.04 -2.57 -6.29
C GLN A 348 -2.28 -2.51 -7.20
N PRO A 349 -2.68 -3.62 -7.86
CA PRO A 349 -3.91 -3.64 -8.63
C PRO A 349 -5.10 -3.35 -7.71
N SER A 350 -5.99 -2.42 -8.11
CA SER A 350 -7.06 -1.91 -7.22
C SER A 350 -8.44 -1.79 -7.85
N GLY A 351 -8.56 -1.99 -9.16
CA GLY A 351 -9.84 -1.96 -9.86
C GLY A 351 -9.93 -3.08 -10.87
N LEU A 352 -11.07 -3.75 -11.00
CA LEU A 352 -11.31 -4.81 -11.98
C LEU A 352 -12.61 -4.59 -12.76
N ALA A 353 -12.57 -4.79 -14.07
CA ALA A 353 -13.76 -4.83 -14.91
C ALA A 353 -13.69 -5.97 -15.93
N ALA A 354 -14.61 -6.92 -15.80
CA ALA A 354 -14.71 -8.05 -16.71
C ALA A 354 -15.53 -7.70 -17.96
N THR A 355 -15.05 -8.14 -19.11
CA THR A 355 -15.78 -8.19 -20.39
C THR A 355 -15.86 -9.65 -20.86
N ALA A 356 -16.39 -9.89 -22.06
CA ALA A 356 -16.48 -11.26 -22.59
C ALA A 356 -15.11 -11.87 -22.92
N ASP A 357 -14.12 -11.05 -23.26
CA ASP A 357 -12.81 -11.47 -23.78
C ASP A 357 -11.62 -10.94 -22.96
N ARG A 358 -11.84 -9.97 -22.06
CA ARG A 358 -10.77 -9.35 -21.26
C ARG A 358 -11.19 -9.09 -19.82
N LEU A 359 -10.24 -9.21 -18.92
CA LEU A 359 -10.31 -8.63 -17.58
C LEU A 359 -9.45 -7.35 -17.57
N TRP A 360 -10.10 -6.19 -17.53
CA TRP A 360 -9.41 -4.91 -17.35
C TRP A 360 -9.05 -4.70 -15.89
N LEU A 361 -7.92 -4.05 -15.65
CA LEU A 361 -7.49 -3.68 -14.31
C LEU A 361 -6.86 -2.28 -14.26
N ALA A 362 -7.10 -1.58 -13.14
CA ALA A 362 -6.29 -0.44 -12.73
C ALA A 362 -5.09 -0.95 -11.93
N ASP A 363 -3.88 -0.62 -12.40
CA ASP A 363 -2.61 -0.93 -11.76
C ASP A 363 -2.09 0.38 -11.13
N SER A 364 -2.45 0.59 -9.85
CA SER A 364 -2.54 1.93 -9.25
C SER A 364 -1.18 2.60 -9.09
N GLU A 365 -0.20 1.88 -8.54
CA GLU A 365 1.11 2.47 -8.22
C GLU A 365 1.95 2.74 -9.48
N THR A 366 1.68 2.05 -10.60
CA THR A 366 2.24 2.33 -11.93
C THR A 366 1.42 3.33 -12.74
N SER A 367 0.31 3.82 -12.18
CA SER A 367 -0.63 4.72 -12.86
C SER A 367 -1.06 4.20 -14.24
N ALA A 368 -1.33 2.89 -14.32
CA ALA A 368 -1.53 2.20 -15.58
C ALA A 368 -2.93 1.57 -15.71
N LEU A 369 -3.41 1.49 -16.96
CA LEU A 369 -4.56 0.67 -17.35
C LEU A 369 -4.03 -0.57 -18.06
N ARG A 370 -4.38 -1.75 -17.56
CA ARG A 370 -3.89 -3.03 -18.07
C ARG A 370 -5.04 -4.02 -18.25
N TRP A 371 -4.78 -5.12 -18.95
CA TRP A 371 -5.77 -6.17 -19.12
C TRP A 371 -5.15 -7.55 -19.26
N VAL A 372 -5.93 -8.55 -18.87
CA VAL A 372 -5.62 -9.97 -19.05
C VAL A 372 -6.53 -10.55 -20.12
N ASP A 373 -5.96 -11.28 -21.07
CA ASP A 373 -6.70 -11.99 -22.11
C ASP A 373 -7.14 -13.40 -21.67
N LEU A 374 -7.90 -14.08 -22.53
CA LEU A 374 -8.40 -15.44 -22.27
C LEU A 374 -7.29 -16.50 -22.18
N ASP A 375 -6.11 -16.22 -22.73
CA ASP A 375 -4.95 -17.10 -22.69
C ASP A 375 -4.07 -16.83 -21.43
N GLY A 376 -4.44 -15.84 -20.61
CA GLY A 376 -3.73 -15.47 -19.39
C GLY A 376 -2.50 -14.58 -19.64
N GLN A 377 -2.42 -13.91 -20.79
CA GLN A 377 -1.38 -12.92 -21.05
C GLN A 377 -1.80 -11.55 -20.53
N VAL A 378 -0.85 -10.83 -19.95
CA VAL A 378 -1.01 -9.48 -19.39
C VAL A 378 -0.47 -8.47 -20.39
N HIS A 379 -1.25 -7.41 -20.61
CA HIS A 379 -0.96 -6.36 -21.58
C HIS A 379 -1.19 -4.98 -20.95
N THR A 380 -0.33 -4.02 -21.26
CA THR A 380 -0.50 -2.61 -20.88
C THR A 380 -1.18 -1.84 -21.99
N ALA A 381 -2.28 -1.13 -21.66
CA ALA A 381 -2.95 -0.23 -22.58
C ALA A 381 -2.45 1.22 -22.43
N VAL A 382 -2.26 1.68 -21.19
CA VAL A 382 -1.77 3.02 -20.85
C VAL A 382 -0.88 2.91 -19.61
N GLY A 383 0.19 3.71 -19.55
CA GLY A 383 1.12 3.75 -18.42
C GLY A 383 2.54 3.34 -18.81
N THR A 384 3.53 3.85 -18.08
CA THR A 384 4.95 3.64 -18.40
C THR A 384 5.82 3.21 -17.21
N GLY A 385 5.37 3.41 -15.96
CA GLY A 385 6.08 2.95 -14.77
C GLY A 385 5.67 3.66 -13.48
N LEU A 386 6.34 3.31 -12.37
CA LEU A 386 6.00 3.74 -11.00
C LEU A 386 6.09 5.26 -10.71
N PHE A 387 6.77 6.03 -11.56
CA PHE A 387 7.06 7.45 -11.29
C PHE A 387 6.67 8.38 -12.46
N ASP A 388 6.00 7.85 -13.48
CA ASP A 388 5.60 8.57 -14.68
C ASP A 388 4.07 8.69 -14.71
N PHE A 389 3.56 9.83 -14.23
CA PHE A 389 2.13 10.04 -13.97
C PHE A 389 1.73 11.51 -14.16
N GLY A 390 0.44 11.78 -14.23
CA GLY A 390 -0.11 13.13 -14.41
C GLY A 390 -1.46 13.09 -15.09
N HIS A 391 -1.96 14.25 -15.53
CA HIS A 391 -3.25 14.37 -16.21
C HIS A 391 -3.02 14.80 -17.66
N ARG A 392 -3.00 13.82 -18.57
CA ARG A 392 -2.84 14.09 -20.00
C ARG A 392 -3.70 13.16 -20.85
N ASP A 393 -4.56 13.75 -21.68
CA ASP A 393 -5.32 13.08 -22.74
C ASP A 393 -4.45 12.90 -24.01
N GLY A 394 -4.91 12.05 -24.93
CA GLY A 394 -4.26 11.79 -26.22
C GLY A 394 -4.04 10.31 -26.49
N ALA A 395 -3.10 9.99 -27.39
CA ALA A 395 -2.73 8.61 -27.69
C ALA A 395 -2.25 7.86 -26.44
N ALA A 396 -2.57 6.57 -26.33
CA ALA A 396 -2.32 5.73 -25.16
C ALA A 396 -0.86 5.73 -24.67
N ASP A 397 0.11 5.82 -25.60
CA ASP A 397 1.54 5.87 -25.31
C ASP A 397 2.04 7.23 -24.77
N GLN A 398 1.17 8.25 -24.79
CA GLN A 398 1.46 9.60 -24.30
C GLN A 398 0.55 10.02 -23.16
N ALA A 399 -0.61 9.38 -23.02
CA ALA A 399 -1.58 9.67 -21.98
C ALA A 399 -1.01 9.32 -20.59
N LEU A 400 -1.46 10.07 -19.59
CA LEU A 400 -1.07 9.87 -18.20
C LEU A 400 -2.31 9.84 -17.30
N PHE A 401 -2.22 8.97 -16.30
CA PHE A 401 -3.08 8.89 -15.11
C PHE A 401 -2.25 9.17 -13.85
N GLN A 402 -2.91 9.29 -12.71
CA GLN A 402 -2.29 9.36 -11.39
C GLN A 402 -3.08 8.51 -10.41
N HIS A 403 -2.48 7.37 -10.02
CA HIS A 403 -3.03 6.42 -9.06
C HIS A 403 -4.52 6.08 -9.27
N PRO A 404 -4.90 5.54 -10.45
CA PRO A 404 -6.27 5.19 -10.73
C PRO A 404 -6.72 3.99 -9.88
N LEU A 405 -7.89 4.07 -9.26
CA LEU A 405 -8.40 2.98 -8.39
C LEU A 405 -9.51 2.15 -9.01
N GLY A 406 -10.25 2.67 -9.99
CA GLY A 406 -11.46 2.05 -10.53
C GLY A 406 -11.43 1.95 -12.04
N VAL A 407 -12.00 0.87 -12.57
CA VAL A 407 -12.21 0.68 -14.02
C VAL A 407 -13.63 0.17 -14.26
N THR A 408 -14.25 0.63 -15.34
CA THR A 408 -15.60 0.23 -15.72
C THR A 408 -15.63 -0.02 -17.23
N ALA A 409 -15.96 -1.23 -17.66
CA ALA A 409 -16.19 -1.50 -19.07
C ALA A 409 -17.49 -0.82 -19.53
N LEU A 410 -17.43 -0.10 -20.64
CA LEU A 410 -18.55 0.65 -21.20
C LEU A 410 -19.24 -0.13 -22.34
N PRO A 411 -20.53 0.11 -22.62
CA PRO A 411 -21.29 -0.64 -23.62
C PRO A 411 -20.78 -0.52 -25.06
N ASP A 412 -20.00 0.53 -25.34
CA ASP A 412 -19.37 0.78 -26.65
C ASP A 412 -18.02 0.06 -26.82
N GLY A 413 -17.57 -0.69 -25.81
CA GLY A 413 -16.29 -1.40 -25.80
C GLY A 413 -15.10 -0.58 -25.28
N SER A 414 -15.32 0.69 -24.91
CA SER A 414 -14.33 1.51 -24.22
C SER A 414 -14.30 1.23 -22.72
N VAL A 415 -13.34 1.83 -22.01
CA VAL A 415 -13.15 1.62 -20.57
C VAL A 415 -13.11 2.98 -19.87
N ALA A 416 -13.99 3.20 -18.90
CA ALA A 416 -13.88 4.32 -17.99
C ALA A 416 -12.84 4.01 -16.90
N VAL A 417 -12.03 4.98 -16.54
CA VAL A 417 -10.98 4.89 -15.52
C VAL A 417 -11.20 5.98 -14.50
N ALA A 418 -11.37 5.60 -13.23
CA ALA A 418 -11.40 6.53 -12.11
C ALA A 418 -9.96 6.95 -11.79
N ASP A 419 -9.54 8.07 -12.38
CA ASP A 419 -8.21 8.64 -12.27
C ASP A 419 -8.11 9.46 -10.97
N THR A 420 -8.00 8.72 -9.87
CA THR A 420 -8.35 9.15 -8.52
C THR A 420 -7.62 10.40 -8.07
N TYR A 421 -6.29 10.43 -8.21
CA TYR A 421 -5.49 11.57 -7.74
C TYR A 421 -5.48 12.74 -8.72
N ASN A 422 -5.90 12.54 -9.96
CA ASN A 422 -6.21 13.64 -10.88
C ASN A 422 -7.65 14.14 -10.75
N HIS A 423 -8.45 13.58 -9.83
CA HIS A 423 -9.82 14.02 -9.56
C HIS A 423 -10.73 13.98 -10.81
N ALA A 424 -10.53 12.96 -11.64
CA ALA A 424 -11.16 12.87 -12.95
C ALA A 424 -11.69 11.47 -13.25
N LEU A 425 -12.71 11.42 -14.10
CA LEU A 425 -13.13 10.21 -14.78
C LEU A 425 -12.62 10.29 -16.22
N ARG A 426 -11.82 9.31 -16.62
CA ARG A 426 -11.17 9.24 -17.93
C ARG A 426 -11.78 8.10 -18.73
N ARG A 427 -11.56 8.09 -20.04
CA ARG A 427 -12.00 7.04 -20.96
C ARG A 427 -10.86 6.62 -21.85
N TYR A 428 -10.60 5.33 -21.94
CA TYR A 428 -9.73 4.73 -22.93
C TYR A 428 -10.59 4.03 -23.98
N ASP A 429 -10.39 4.34 -25.26
CA ASP A 429 -11.04 3.66 -26.38
C ASP A 429 -10.06 2.71 -27.08
N PRO A 430 -10.22 1.37 -26.93
CA PRO A 430 -9.35 0.39 -27.59
C PRO A 430 -9.40 0.42 -29.12
N ALA A 431 -10.45 0.98 -29.74
CA ALA A 431 -10.57 1.03 -31.20
C ALA A 431 -9.68 2.12 -31.82
N THR A 432 -9.51 3.24 -31.11
CA THR A 432 -8.69 4.38 -31.55
C THR A 432 -7.33 4.43 -30.87
N GLY A 433 -7.19 3.81 -29.69
CA GLY A 433 -6.00 3.91 -28.86
C GLY A 433 -5.88 5.28 -28.17
N GLU A 434 -6.99 5.97 -27.95
CA GLU A 434 -7.02 7.31 -27.35
C GLU A 434 -7.58 7.30 -25.93
N VAL A 435 -7.02 8.18 -25.10
CA VAL A 435 -7.50 8.52 -23.77
C VAL A 435 -8.10 9.92 -23.80
N THR A 436 -9.30 10.06 -23.26
CA THR A 436 -10.00 11.34 -23.14
C THR A 436 -10.59 11.55 -21.75
N THR A 437 -10.83 12.80 -21.36
CA THR A 437 -11.49 13.12 -20.09
C THR A 437 -13.01 13.17 -20.23
N LEU A 438 -13.73 12.38 -19.42
CA LEU A 438 -15.19 12.39 -19.35
C LEU A 438 -15.71 13.41 -18.34
N ALA A 439 -15.03 13.52 -17.19
CA ALA A 439 -15.39 14.47 -16.14
C ALA A 439 -14.17 14.87 -15.31
N THR A 440 -14.20 16.10 -14.82
CA THR A 440 -13.24 16.68 -13.88
C THR A 440 -13.98 17.15 -12.62
N ASP A 441 -13.25 17.77 -11.70
CA ASP A 441 -13.80 18.30 -10.44
C ASP A 441 -14.54 17.23 -9.63
N LEU A 442 -14.09 15.97 -9.71
CA LEU A 442 -14.45 14.94 -8.76
C LEU A 442 -13.57 15.09 -7.51
N ARG A 443 -13.80 14.32 -6.46
CA ARG A 443 -12.83 14.23 -5.34
C ARG A 443 -12.51 12.78 -5.04
N GLU A 444 -11.29 12.42 -5.39
CA GLU A 444 -10.75 11.07 -5.29
C GLU A 444 -11.79 10.01 -5.74
N PRO A 445 -12.21 10.04 -7.02
CA PRO A 445 -13.10 9.02 -7.53
C PRO A 445 -12.42 7.65 -7.41
N SER A 446 -13.03 6.72 -6.69
CA SER A 446 -12.45 5.41 -6.38
C SER A 446 -13.06 4.28 -7.24
N ASP A 447 -14.22 4.54 -7.82
CA ASP A 447 -14.95 3.60 -8.65
C ASP A 447 -16.03 4.26 -9.50
N ALA A 448 -16.57 3.52 -10.47
CA ALA A 448 -17.79 3.90 -11.17
C ALA A 448 -18.60 2.69 -11.62
N VAL A 449 -19.93 2.82 -11.62
CA VAL A 449 -20.86 1.79 -12.10
C VAL A 449 -21.82 2.34 -13.12
N LEU A 450 -22.23 1.49 -14.07
CA LEU A 450 -23.24 1.86 -15.06
C LEU A 450 -24.64 1.79 -14.46
N ASP A 451 -25.45 2.77 -14.83
CA ASP A 451 -26.89 2.83 -14.58
C ASP A 451 -27.62 3.26 -15.87
N GLY A 452 -27.93 2.28 -16.71
CA GLY A 452 -28.51 2.52 -18.03
C GLY A 452 -27.54 3.29 -18.95
N ALA A 453 -27.88 4.55 -19.26
CA ALA A 453 -27.04 5.45 -20.07
C ALA A 453 -26.16 6.40 -19.22
N ASP A 454 -26.35 6.37 -17.90
CA ASP A 454 -25.59 7.17 -16.96
C ASP A 454 -24.48 6.32 -16.34
N ILE A 455 -23.48 7.01 -15.80
CA ILE A 455 -22.41 6.44 -14.99
C ILE A 455 -22.47 7.08 -13.60
N VAL A 456 -22.48 6.25 -12.57
CA VAL A 456 -22.49 6.68 -11.16
C VAL A 456 -21.09 6.53 -10.61
N VAL A 457 -20.45 7.65 -10.32
CA VAL A 457 -19.08 7.71 -9.81
C VAL A 457 -19.09 7.72 -8.28
N VAL A 458 -18.26 6.89 -7.67
CA VAL A 458 -18.02 6.90 -6.23
C VAL A 458 -16.96 7.95 -5.91
N GLU A 459 -17.38 9.09 -5.34
CA GLU A 459 -16.45 10.16 -4.92
C GLU A 459 -16.08 9.96 -3.45
N SER A 460 -14.98 9.24 -3.19
CA SER A 460 -14.61 8.82 -1.84
C SER A 460 -14.42 10.02 -0.91
N ALA A 461 -13.62 11.00 -1.32
CA ALA A 461 -13.35 12.19 -0.53
C ALA A 461 -14.53 13.18 -0.46
N ARG A 462 -15.56 13.05 -1.30
CA ARG A 462 -16.84 13.78 -1.14
C ARG A 462 -17.92 13.01 -0.40
N HIS A 463 -17.64 11.77 0.00
CA HIS A 463 -18.54 10.95 0.79
C HIS A 463 -19.91 10.71 0.13
N ARG A 464 -19.92 10.58 -1.20
CA ARG A 464 -21.17 10.48 -1.97
C ARG A 464 -20.99 9.76 -3.29
N LEU A 465 -22.11 9.43 -3.92
CA LEU A 465 -22.18 9.03 -5.32
C LEU A 465 -22.57 10.23 -6.19
N THR A 466 -21.94 10.36 -7.36
CA THR A 466 -22.26 11.41 -8.33
C THR A 466 -22.65 10.78 -9.66
N ARG A 467 -23.90 11.02 -10.07
CA ARG A 467 -24.41 10.54 -11.35
C ARG A 467 -24.04 11.51 -12.47
N LEU A 468 -23.40 10.99 -13.50
CA LEU A 468 -22.99 11.69 -14.70
C LEU A 468 -23.65 11.04 -15.90
N ARG A 469 -24.12 11.85 -16.84
CA ARG A 469 -24.55 11.32 -18.14
C ARG A 469 -23.33 11.11 -19.00
N LEU A 470 -23.15 9.91 -19.57
CA LEU A 470 -22.04 9.65 -20.48
C LEU A 470 -22.17 10.59 -21.69
N PRO A 471 -21.23 11.54 -21.89
CA PRO A 471 -21.32 12.48 -22.99
C PRO A 471 -20.93 11.79 -24.31
N GLU A 472 -21.56 12.17 -25.43
CA GLU A 472 -21.14 11.72 -26.76
C GLU A 472 -19.78 12.32 -27.17
N GLU A 473 -19.39 13.46 -26.57
CA GLU A 473 -18.14 14.19 -26.85
C GLU A 473 -17.29 14.35 -25.57
N ALA A 474 -15.97 14.23 -25.70
CA ALA A 474 -15.01 14.38 -24.60
C ALA A 474 -14.83 15.84 -24.15
N VAL A 475 -14.44 16.04 -22.89
CA VAL A 475 -14.08 17.36 -22.35
C VAL A 475 -12.59 17.63 -22.61
N SER A 476 -12.27 18.81 -23.13
CA SER A 476 -10.87 19.26 -23.30
C SER A 476 -10.30 19.75 -21.97
N VAL A 477 -9.20 19.15 -21.51
CA VAL A 477 -8.48 19.56 -20.29
C VAL A 477 -7.07 20.04 -20.65
N GLU A 478 -6.58 21.10 -19.99
CA GLU A 478 -5.18 21.53 -20.14
C GLU A 478 -4.25 20.45 -19.59
N SER A 479 -3.36 19.92 -20.43
CA SER A 479 -2.49 18.80 -20.05
C SER A 479 -1.45 19.22 -19.02
N VAL A 480 -1.35 18.47 -17.92
CA VAL A 480 -0.28 18.62 -16.93
C VAL A 480 0.39 17.27 -16.75
N ALA A 481 1.67 17.18 -17.12
CA ALA A 481 2.47 15.99 -16.85
C ALA A 481 3.40 16.26 -15.68
N HIS A 482 3.43 15.31 -14.76
CA HIS A 482 4.33 15.33 -13.63
C HIS A 482 5.30 14.16 -13.73
N ARG A 483 6.40 14.27 -13.00
CA ARG A 483 7.31 13.17 -12.76
C ARG A 483 7.86 13.43 -11.38
N THR A 484 7.59 12.54 -10.43
CA THR A 484 8.22 12.69 -9.11
C THR A 484 9.70 12.43 -9.28
N ARG A 485 10.50 13.49 -9.19
CA ARG A 485 11.96 13.39 -9.08
C ARG A 485 12.30 13.17 -7.61
N ARG A 486 12.30 11.91 -7.17
CA ARG A 486 13.10 11.53 -5.99
C ARG A 486 14.52 12.05 -6.23
N ALA A 487 15.09 12.73 -5.24
CA ALA A 487 16.46 13.24 -5.36
C ALA A 487 17.37 12.05 -5.67
N ALA A 488 18.05 12.10 -6.82
CA ALA A 488 18.91 11.01 -7.22
C ALA A 488 20.04 10.86 -6.21
N THR A 489 20.32 9.63 -5.81
CA THR A 489 21.50 9.31 -5.01
C THR A 489 22.71 9.50 -5.90
N GLU A 490 23.58 10.43 -5.55
CA GLU A 490 24.81 10.66 -6.29
C GLU A 490 25.81 9.57 -5.96
N VAL A 491 26.24 8.83 -6.99
CA VAL A 491 27.22 7.76 -6.88
C VAL A 491 28.31 7.93 -7.93
N ALA A 492 29.52 7.44 -7.64
CA ALA A 492 30.61 7.48 -8.60
C ALA A 492 30.32 6.57 -9.81
N PRO A 493 30.71 6.95 -11.04
CA PRO A 493 30.67 6.04 -12.18
C PRO A 493 31.65 4.88 -12.02
N GLY A 494 31.36 3.73 -12.64
CA GLY A 494 32.16 2.51 -12.52
C GLY A 494 31.72 1.66 -11.34
N ARG A 495 32.65 1.28 -10.45
CA ARG A 495 32.37 0.37 -9.35
C ARG A 495 31.53 1.03 -8.25
N LEU A 496 30.43 0.37 -7.90
CA LEU A 496 29.57 0.73 -6.79
C LEU A 496 29.37 -0.47 -5.88
N ARG A 497 29.74 -0.35 -4.61
CA ARG A 497 29.43 -1.33 -3.57
C ARG A 497 28.02 -1.11 -3.04
N LEU A 498 27.10 -2.01 -3.34
CA LEU A 498 25.78 -2.09 -2.74
C LEU A 498 25.89 -2.90 -1.43
N ASP A 499 25.45 -2.34 -0.31
CA ASP A 499 25.36 -3.04 0.99
C ASP A 499 23.92 -2.97 1.50
N VAL A 500 23.23 -4.10 1.58
CA VAL A 500 21.96 -4.20 2.32
C VAL A 500 22.26 -4.56 3.77
N ILE A 501 21.96 -3.62 4.67
CA ILE A 501 22.28 -3.73 6.10
C ILE A 501 21.13 -4.45 6.80
N PHE A 502 21.45 -5.60 7.37
CA PHE A 502 20.53 -6.39 8.17
C PHE A 502 21.20 -6.83 9.47
N GLN A 503 20.60 -6.44 10.60
CA GLN A 503 20.92 -6.95 11.92
C GLN A 503 19.68 -7.67 12.46
N ALA A 504 19.82 -8.96 12.77
CA ALA A 504 18.73 -9.74 13.35
C ALA A 504 18.25 -9.08 14.66
N PRO A 505 16.93 -8.97 14.89
CA PRO A 505 16.39 -8.42 16.13
C PRO A 505 16.93 -9.12 17.38
N ALA A 506 16.90 -8.42 18.51
CA ALA A 506 17.33 -9.00 19.79
C ALA A 506 16.56 -10.30 20.11
N GLY A 507 17.30 -11.34 20.47
CA GLY A 507 16.74 -12.68 20.70
C GLY A 507 16.35 -13.44 19.42
N GLN A 508 16.83 -13.01 18.25
CA GLN A 508 16.75 -13.75 17.00
C GLN A 508 18.13 -13.92 16.36
N LYS A 509 18.26 -14.89 15.45
CA LYS A 509 19.47 -15.11 14.65
C LYS A 509 19.12 -15.48 13.21
N LEU A 510 20.04 -15.18 12.28
CA LEU A 510 20.00 -15.79 10.95
C LEU A 510 20.19 -17.30 11.09
N ASP A 511 19.23 -18.07 10.58
CA ASP A 511 19.27 -19.53 10.64
C ASP A 511 19.66 -20.13 9.29
N THR A 512 20.92 -20.50 9.15
CA THR A 512 21.47 -21.05 7.90
C THR A 512 21.40 -22.58 7.82
N ARG A 513 20.66 -23.26 8.74
CA ARG A 513 20.64 -24.73 8.84
C ARG A 513 20.14 -25.42 7.57
N TYR A 514 19.26 -24.79 6.80
CA TYR A 514 18.62 -25.38 5.61
C TYR A 514 18.92 -24.62 4.30
N GLY A 515 19.90 -23.72 4.31
CA GLY A 515 20.25 -22.89 3.16
C GLY A 515 20.54 -21.45 3.58
N PRO A 516 20.82 -20.56 2.61
CA PRO A 516 20.97 -19.14 2.89
C PRO A 516 19.64 -18.57 3.39
N SER A 517 19.69 -17.88 4.52
CA SER A 517 18.54 -17.18 5.12
C SER A 517 18.29 -15.81 4.48
N THR A 518 19.10 -15.45 3.48
CA THR A 518 19.10 -14.15 2.82
C THR A 518 19.04 -14.31 1.31
N ARG A 519 18.49 -13.30 0.65
CA ARG A 519 18.43 -13.20 -0.80
C ARG A 519 18.51 -11.73 -1.21
N LEU A 520 19.27 -11.45 -2.26
CA LEU A 520 19.42 -10.15 -2.89
C LEU A 520 19.21 -10.30 -4.41
N LEU A 521 18.24 -9.59 -4.96
CA LEU A 521 18.01 -9.45 -6.40
C LEU A 521 18.29 -8.00 -6.80
N VAL A 522 19.09 -7.80 -7.83
CA VAL A 522 19.43 -6.48 -8.36
C VAL A 522 19.08 -6.44 -9.85
N SER A 523 18.45 -5.37 -10.30
CA SER A 523 18.26 -5.01 -11.71
C SER A 523 18.27 -3.49 -11.88
N ALA A 524 18.16 -2.99 -13.12
CA ALA A 524 18.14 -1.57 -13.37
C ALA A 524 17.21 -1.15 -14.51
N THR A 525 16.80 0.12 -14.48
CA THR A 525 16.12 0.79 -15.58
C THR A 525 16.81 2.12 -15.88
N PRO A 526 17.34 2.35 -17.09
CA PRO A 526 17.37 1.38 -18.20
C PRO A 526 18.33 0.21 -17.88
N PRO A 527 18.13 -1.01 -18.43
CA PRO A 527 18.99 -2.17 -18.14
C PRO A 527 20.47 -1.90 -18.41
N GLU A 528 20.78 -1.07 -19.40
CA GLU A 528 22.14 -0.67 -19.79
C GLU A 528 22.88 0.15 -18.72
N LEU A 529 22.21 0.57 -17.65
CA LEU A 529 22.84 1.20 -16.48
C LEU A 529 23.83 0.23 -15.80
N LEU A 530 23.53 -1.08 -15.80
CA LEU A 530 24.39 -2.11 -15.22
C LEU A 530 25.18 -2.81 -16.33
N ILE A 531 26.50 -2.80 -16.21
CA ILE A 531 27.40 -3.65 -17.02
C ILE A 531 27.52 -5.03 -16.37
N GLU A 532 27.69 -5.07 -15.04
CA GLU A 532 27.81 -6.28 -14.23
C GLU A 532 27.12 -6.10 -12.87
N GLY A 533 26.75 -7.22 -12.23
CA GLY A 533 26.14 -7.25 -10.89
C GLY A 533 24.63 -7.41 -10.86
N GLU A 534 23.96 -7.50 -12.01
CA GLU A 534 22.54 -7.85 -12.12
C GLU A 534 22.27 -9.32 -11.74
N GLY A 535 21.08 -9.61 -11.20
CA GLY A 535 20.62 -10.97 -10.89
C GLY A 535 20.42 -11.24 -9.40
N ALA A 536 20.17 -12.52 -9.05
CA ALA A 536 19.90 -12.95 -7.68
C ALA A 536 21.12 -13.68 -7.06
N ASP A 537 21.39 -13.42 -5.78
CA ASP A 537 22.45 -14.06 -4.98
C ASP A 537 22.06 -14.05 -3.48
N PRO A 538 22.55 -14.97 -2.63
CA PRO A 538 22.31 -14.92 -1.19
C PRO A 538 23.03 -13.80 -0.42
N ASP A 539 24.15 -13.26 -0.91
CA ASP A 539 24.89 -12.23 -0.19
C ASP A 539 24.16 -10.89 -0.23
N LEU A 540 24.00 -10.25 0.94
CA LEU A 540 23.38 -8.93 1.08
C LEU A 540 24.30 -7.77 0.65
N SER A 541 25.55 -8.06 0.26
CA SER A 541 26.48 -7.08 -0.28
C SER A 541 26.95 -7.50 -1.66
N ARG A 542 27.02 -6.55 -2.61
CA ARG A 542 27.43 -6.81 -3.99
C ARG A 542 28.19 -5.64 -4.60
N GLU A 543 29.22 -5.96 -5.38
CA GLU A 543 29.86 -4.99 -6.28
C GLU A 543 29.09 -4.93 -7.60
N LEU A 544 28.68 -3.73 -7.99
CA LEU A 544 28.03 -3.43 -9.27
C LEU A 544 29.00 -2.66 -10.15
N GLU A 545 28.97 -2.90 -11.47
CA GLU A 545 29.69 -2.09 -12.45
C GLU A 545 28.69 -1.21 -13.19
N LEU A 546 28.66 0.08 -12.86
CA LEU A 546 27.77 1.07 -13.47
C LEU A 546 28.34 1.58 -14.80
N ASN A 547 27.49 1.62 -15.82
CA ASN A 547 27.87 2.11 -17.14
C ASN A 547 28.05 3.64 -17.14
N PRO A 548 29.28 4.16 -17.34
CA PRO A 548 29.52 5.61 -17.33
C PRO A 548 28.83 6.36 -18.47
N ALA A 549 28.35 5.66 -19.52
CA ALA A 549 27.58 6.26 -20.60
C ALA A 549 26.12 6.56 -20.22
N VAL A 550 25.60 5.94 -19.16
CA VAL A 550 24.23 6.13 -18.65
C VAL A 550 24.30 6.99 -17.39
N THR A 551 24.12 8.30 -17.55
CA THR A 551 24.34 9.28 -16.46
C THR A 551 23.28 9.26 -15.36
N GLU A 552 22.10 8.69 -15.65
CA GLU A 552 20.98 8.59 -14.73
C GLU A 552 20.17 7.30 -14.99
N GLY A 553 19.57 6.76 -13.94
CA GLY A 553 18.68 5.60 -14.01
C GLY A 553 18.16 5.21 -12.64
N VAL A 554 17.43 4.11 -12.54
CA VAL A 554 16.91 3.56 -11.29
C VAL A 554 17.50 2.18 -11.08
N LEU A 555 18.13 1.99 -9.93
CA LEU A 555 18.56 0.68 -9.45
C LEU A 555 17.40 0.05 -8.68
N HIS A 556 16.95 -1.11 -9.11
CA HIS A 556 15.95 -1.91 -8.42
C HIS A 556 16.67 -2.96 -7.58
N VAL A 557 16.46 -2.92 -6.26
CA VAL A 557 17.07 -3.84 -5.32
C VAL A 557 15.95 -4.50 -4.53
N SER A 558 15.86 -5.83 -4.54
CA SER A 558 14.96 -6.59 -3.68
C SER A 558 15.81 -7.40 -2.71
N ALA A 559 15.59 -7.23 -1.41
CA ALA A 559 16.29 -8.01 -0.40
C ALA A 559 15.32 -8.68 0.55
N MET A 560 15.69 -9.89 0.95
CA MET A 560 14.98 -10.70 1.94
C MET A 560 15.99 -11.24 2.94
N ALA A 561 15.62 -11.24 4.21
CA ALA A 561 16.37 -11.86 5.30
C ALA A 561 15.39 -12.53 6.28
N ALA A 562 15.64 -13.79 6.62
CA ALA A 562 14.87 -14.54 7.60
C ALA A 562 15.67 -14.71 8.89
N SER A 563 15.12 -14.26 10.02
CA SER A 563 15.68 -14.48 11.35
C SER A 563 14.72 -15.30 12.21
N CYS A 564 15.26 -16.23 12.97
CA CYS A 564 14.47 -17.12 13.81
C CYS A 564 14.76 -16.88 15.29
N ASP A 565 13.78 -17.13 16.16
CA ASP A 565 13.94 -17.02 17.60
C ASP A 565 15.18 -17.81 18.08
N ASP A 566 16.03 -17.14 18.86
CA ASP A 566 17.26 -17.71 19.41
C ASP A 566 17.06 -18.16 20.86
N ASP A 567 16.04 -19.02 21.07
CA ASP A 567 15.82 -19.72 22.34
C ASP A 567 16.28 -21.19 22.22
N PRO A 568 17.38 -21.60 22.88
CA PRO A 568 17.85 -22.98 22.85
C PRO A 568 16.87 -23.98 23.50
N ALA A 569 15.88 -23.52 24.27
CA ALA A 569 14.82 -24.35 24.81
C ALA A 569 13.65 -24.57 23.82
N ASN A 570 13.59 -23.80 22.73
CA ASN A 570 12.55 -23.96 21.71
C ASN A 570 13.01 -24.92 20.59
N PRO A 571 12.45 -26.14 20.51
CA PRO A 571 12.80 -27.08 19.45
C PRO A 571 12.30 -26.66 18.06
N TYR A 572 11.32 -25.73 17.99
CA TYR A 572 10.72 -25.22 16.76
C TYR A 572 10.69 -23.68 16.80
N PRO A 573 11.84 -23.02 16.64
CA PRO A 573 11.90 -21.56 16.62
C PRO A 573 11.07 -21.02 15.45
N ALA A 574 10.22 -20.04 15.73
CA ALA A 574 9.51 -19.32 14.68
C ALA A 574 10.52 -18.46 13.91
N CYS A 575 10.40 -18.46 12.58
CA CYS A 575 11.22 -17.63 11.72
C CYS A 575 10.37 -16.50 11.16
N HIS A 576 10.94 -15.30 11.16
CA HIS A 576 10.35 -14.05 10.74
C HIS A 576 11.09 -13.60 9.49
N VAL A 577 10.34 -13.28 8.44
CA VAL A 577 10.90 -12.83 7.16
C VAL A 577 10.82 -11.30 7.12
N HIS A 578 11.94 -10.67 6.83
CA HIS A 578 12.07 -9.25 6.56
C HIS A 578 12.35 -9.09 5.06
N GLN A 579 11.54 -8.30 4.37
CA GLN A 579 11.71 -8.09 2.94
C GLN A 579 11.48 -6.62 2.60
N GLN A 580 12.25 -6.11 1.64
CA GLN A 580 12.04 -4.80 1.08
C GLN A 580 12.52 -4.75 -0.38
N ASP A 581 11.74 -4.05 -1.20
CA ASP A 581 12.11 -3.67 -2.55
C ASP A 581 12.40 -2.16 -2.59
N TRP A 582 13.55 -1.77 -3.13
CA TRP A 582 13.96 -0.38 -3.33
C TRP A 582 14.07 -0.07 -4.81
N GLY A 583 13.34 0.94 -5.27
CA GLY A 583 13.68 1.68 -6.49
C GLY A 583 14.53 2.90 -6.12
N VAL A 584 15.84 2.83 -6.32
CA VAL A 584 16.81 3.88 -5.98
C VAL A 584 17.21 4.66 -7.23
N PRO A 585 16.74 5.90 -7.45
CA PRO A 585 17.22 6.72 -8.54
C PRO A 585 18.69 7.08 -8.31
N LEU A 586 19.52 6.82 -9.29
CA LEU A 586 20.95 7.11 -9.29
C LEU A 586 21.27 8.25 -10.26
N ARG A 587 22.23 9.07 -9.88
CA ARG A 587 22.92 10.01 -10.78
C ARG A 587 24.42 9.76 -10.66
N LEU A 588 25.06 9.51 -11.80
CA LEU A 588 26.50 9.31 -11.83
C LEU A 588 27.21 10.65 -11.79
N THR A 589 27.93 10.91 -10.70
CA THR A 589 28.68 12.15 -10.46
C THR A 589 30.12 11.81 -10.14
N GLU A 590 31.07 12.38 -10.88
CA GLU A 590 32.50 12.18 -10.59
C GLU A 590 32.84 12.64 -9.16
N GLY A 591 33.50 11.77 -8.39
CA GLY A 591 33.91 12.05 -7.00
C GLY A 591 32.81 11.87 -5.95
N ALA A 592 31.62 11.38 -6.33
CA ALA A 592 30.60 10.94 -5.38
C ALA A 592 30.97 9.61 -4.69
N THR A 593 30.12 9.10 -3.80
CA THR A 593 30.38 7.86 -3.06
C THR A 593 30.41 6.64 -3.98
N ASP A 594 31.27 5.68 -3.67
CA ASP A 594 31.35 4.35 -4.29
C ASP A 594 30.64 3.29 -3.43
N ARG A 595 29.92 3.69 -2.38
CA ARG A 595 29.11 2.83 -1.52
C ARG A 595 27.65 3.29 -1.46
N LEU A 596 26.73 2.36 -1.66
CA LEU A 596 25.28 2.53 -1.52
C LEU A 596 24.73 1.63 -0.39
N PRO A 597 24.57 2.16 0.83
CA PRO A 597 23.98 1.39 1.94
C PRO A 597 22.45 1.45 1.90
N LEU A 598 21.76 0.31 1.96
CA LEU A 598 20.30 0.21 2.08
C LEU A 598 19.97 -0.52 3.39
N VAL A 599 19.34 0.17 4.34
CA VAL A 599 19.02 -0.43 5.65
C VAL A 599 17.73 -1.23 5.53
N LEU A 600 17.81 -2.56 5.67
CA LEU A 600 16.64 -3.43 5.83
C LEU A 600 16.20 -3.45 7.31
N ALA A 601 17.15 -3.71 8.22
CA ALA A 601 16.93 -3.63 9.66
C ALA A 601 18.26 -3.37 10.40
N GLY A 602 18.24 -2.46 11.38
CA GLY A 602 19.40 -2.12 12.21
C GLY A 602 19.92 -0.70 11.96
N MET A 603 21.23 -0.49 12.10
CA MET A 603 21.88 0.79 11.80
C MET A 603 23.12 0.57 10.92
N ASP A 604 23.34 1.49 9.98
CA ASP A 604 24.59 1.59 9.23
C ASP A 604 25.72 2.07 10.16
N GLU A 605 26.88 1.42 10.12
CA GLU A 605 28.03 1.70 11.00
C GLU A 605 29.06 2.65 10.37
#